data_AF-A0AAD7IP31-F1
#
_entry.id   AF-A0AAD7IP31-F1
#
_cell.length_a   1.000
_cell.length_b   1.000
_cell.length_c   1.000
_cell.angle_alpha   90.00
_cell.angle_beta   90.00
_cell.angle_gamma   90.00
#
_symmetry.space_group_name_H-M   'P 1'
#
loop_
_entity.id
_entity.type
_entity.pdbx_description
1 polymer ?
#
loop_
_entity_poly.entity_id
_entity_poly.type
_entity_poly.pdbx_seq_one_letter_code
_entity_poly.pdbx_strand_id
1 'polypeptide(L)'
;MPKVTCNPYRKDVNSEDYIAHTTSTAPRLRSDGTFHALEKLMKESLEQMLDRWRHRIWACIRPCLEEPCEYFLPRHIMNAIVDEVHVCSSLDNLKTLAAGWEYVDTHAEQPFNFLTEILTAFQQIFTDRRAAEQPSSDSEVDDGSAATGMERLQNTTVAVLRSFCRELRLSTTGNKTILVDRLAENFISTAVPFPTPDEIAERKSTLMAVDEPQVLGDKTNIPSPPSSPKKRKRERNVFVQNAN
;
A
#
# COMPACT_ATOMS: atom_id res chain seq x y z
N MET A 1 -4.16 56.65 1.93
CA MET A 1 -3.71 56.00 0.69
C MET A 1 -2.27 56.41 0.43
N PRO A 2 -1.28 55.52 0.59
CA PRO A 2 0.11 55.86 0.37
C PRO A 2 0.37 56.04 -1.14
N LYS A 3 1.01 57.15 -1.50
CA LYS A 3 1.43 57.45 -2.87
C LYS A 3 2.61 56.55 -3.21
N VAL A 4 2.38 55.59 -4.10
CA VAL A 4 3.45 54.80 -4.72
C VAL A 4 4.22 55.72 -5.65
N THR A 5 5.39 56.17 -5.22
CA THR A 5 6.33 56.94 -6.04
C THR A 5 7.04 55.98 -6.98
N CYS A 6 6.68 55.99 -8.26
CA CYS A 6 7.46 55.35 -9.32
C CYS A 6 8.85 55.97 -9.36
N ASN A 7 9.89 55.17 -9.11
CA ASN A 7 11.29 55.61 -9.11
C ASN A 7 11.83 55.61 -10.56
N PRO A 8 12.15 56.77 -11.16
CA PRO A 8 12.59 56.85 -12.55
C PRO A 8 14.11 56.87 -12.63
N TYR A 9 14.78 55.74 -12.41
CA TYR A 9 16.23 55.64 -12.66
C TYR A 9 16.60 54.25 -13.19
N ARG A 10 16.38 54.05 -14.49
CA ARG A 10 17.11 53.07 -15.30
C ARG A 10 18.31 53.80 -15.88
N LYS A 11 19.45 53.71 -15.19
CA LYS A 11 20.74 54.17 -15.74
C LYS A 11 21.22 53.13 -16.74
N ASP A 12 21.45 53.57 -17.96
CA ASP A 12 22.23 52.86 -18.96
C ASP A 12 23.65 52.67 -18.41
N VAL A 13 23.94 51.50 -17.85
CA VAL A 13 25.30 51.09 -17.49
C VAL A 13 25.80 50.20 -18.60
N ASN A 14 26.84 50.69 -19.28
CA ASN A 14 27.56 50.04 -20.35
C ASN A 14 27.89 48.58 -20.01
N SER A 15 27.39 47.72 -20.89
CA SER A 15 27.57 46.29 -20.95
C SER A 15 28.81 46.00 -21.79
N GLU A 16 29.96 45.65 -21.17
CA GLU A 16 30.98 44.84 -21.86
C GLU A 16 32.06 44.18 -20.97
N ASP A 17 32.22 44.54 -19.68
CA ASP A 17 33.42 44.11 -18.91
C ASP A 17 33.21 43.16 -17.71
N TYR A 18 32.09 42.42 -17.57
CA TYR A 18 31.92 41.57 -16.39
C TYR A 18 31.17 40.26 -16.62
N ILE A 19 31.87 39.27 -17.19
CA ILE A 19 31.52 37.85 -16.99
C ILE A 19 32.66 37.18 -16.19
N ALA A 20 33.01 37.76 -15.05
CA ALA A 20 33.51 36.94 -13.96
C ALA A 20 32.31 36.16 -13.44
N HIS A 21 32.11 34.94 -13.95
CA HIS A 21 31.19 33.98 -13.36
C HIS A 21 31.68 33.68 -11.93
N THR A 22 31.32 34.55 -10.99
CA THR A 22 31.28 34.18 -9.58
C THR A 22 30.21 33.11 -9.50
N THR A 23 30.62 31.85 -9.69
CA THR A 23 29.90 30.71 -9.15
C THR A 23 29.96 30.87 -7.64
N SER A 24 29.13 31.79 -7.14
CA SER A 24 28.83 31.96 -5.74
C SER A 24 28.20 30.64 -5.35
N THR A 25 29.03 29.72 -4.89
CA THR A 25 28.65 28.40 -4.42
C THR A 25 27.68 28.66 -3.29
N ALA A 26 26.38 28.64 -3.61
CA ALA A 26 25.34 28.84 -2.63
C ALA A 26 25.60 27.86 -1.47
N PRO A 27 25.43 28.30 -0.21
CA PRO A 27 25.62 27.43 0.93
C PRO A 27 24.80 26.16 0.73
N ARG A 28 25.48 25.00 0.71
CA ARG A 28 24.82 23.70 0.57
C ARG A 28 23.99 23.47 1.82
N LEU A 29 22.70 23.76 1.73
CA LEU A 29 21.75 23.45 2.79
C LEU A 29 21.65 21.93 2.91
N ARG A 30 21.72 21.43 4.14
CA ARG A 30 21.56 20.01 4.43
C ARG A 30 20.10 19.75 4.75
N SER A 31 19.52 18.71 4.15
CA SER A 31 18.18 18.25 4.54
C SER A 31 18.15 17.86 6.01
N ASP A 32 17.11 18.28 6.71
CA ASP A 32 16.84 17.93 8.10
C ASP A 32 16.12 16.58 8.25
N GLY A 33 15.80 15.92 7.13
CA GLY A 33 15.08 14.65 7.10
C GLY A 33 13.58 14.76 7.32
N THR A 34 13.03 15.98 7.39
CA THR A 34 11.59 16.20 7.54
C THR A 34 10.85 15.71 6.30
N PHE A 35 11.28 16.13 5.11
CA PHE A 35 10.68 15.74 3.83
C PHE A 35 11.60 14.81 3.04
N HIS A 36 11.01 13.82 2.38
CA HIS A 36 11.74 12.96 1.44
C HIS A 36 12.06 13.70 0.13
N ALA A 37 13.17 13.34 -0.50
CA ALA A 37 13.47 13.80 -1.84
C ALA A 37 12.36 13.33 -2.80
N LEU A 38 11.80 14.27 -3.56
CA LEU A 38 10.69 13.96 -4.47
C LEU A 38 11.17 13.21 -5.72
N GLU A 39 10.36 12.24 -6.16
CA GLU A 39 10.53 11.57 -7.44
C GLU A 39 10.35 12.56 -8.60
N LYS A 40 10.94 12.25 -9.76
CA LYS A 40 10.90 13.13 -10.95
C LYS A 40 9.48 13.55 -11.33
N LEU A 41 8.54 12.62 -11.35
CA LEU A 41 7.14 12.90 -11.71
C LEU A 41 6.46 13.82 -10.67
N MET A 42 6.81 13.70 -9.40
CA MET A 42 6.29 14.55 -8.33
C MET A 42 6.88 15.97 -8.41
N LYS A 43 8.16 16.08 -8.79
CA LYS A 43 8.80 17.37 -9.09
C LYS A 43 8.11 18.10 -10.25
N GLU A 44 7.81 17.39 -11.34
CA GLU A 44 7.08 17.97 -12.49
C GLU A 44 5.67 18.45 -12.09
N SER A 45 4.97 17.68 -11.26
CA SER A 45 3.67 18.11 -10.70
C SER A 45 3.82 19.34 -9.80
N LEU A 46 4.85 19.37 -8.96
CA LEU A 46 5.12 20.51 -8.07
C LEU A 46 5.45 21.79 -8.87
N GLU A 47 6.25 21.68 -9.92
CA GLU A 47 6.56 22.81 -10.82
C GLU A 47 5.26 23.40 -11.41
N GLN A 48 4.36 22.57 -11.91
CA GLN A 48 3.06 23.02 -12.44
C GLN A 48 2.18 23.68 -11.37
N MET A 49 2.20 23.17 -10.14
CA MET A 49 1.43 23.73 -9.04
C MET A 49 1.97 25.09 -8.61
N LEU A 50 3.30 25.23 -8.52
CA LEU A 50 3.96 26.51 -8.22
C LEU A 50 3.75 27.53 -9.33
N ASP A 51 3.77 27.10 -10.60
CA ASP A 51 3.50 27.99 -11.72
C ASP A 51 2.06 28.54 -11.67
N ARG A 52 1.06 27.70 -11.38
CA ARG A 52 -0.34 28.15 -11.20
C ARG A 52 -0.48 29.09 -10.00
N TRP A 53 0.18 28.77 -8.89
CA TRP A 53 0.21 29.62 -7.71
C TRP A 53 0.81 31.00 -8.03
N ARG A 54 1.96 31.02 -8.73
CA ARG A 54 2.65 32.23 -9.19
C ARG A 54 1.73 33.12 -10.02
N HIS A 55 1.05 32.55 -11.02
CA HIS A 55 0.08 33.28 -11.84
C HIS A 55 -1.05 33.89 -11.01
N ARG A 56 -1.61 33.13 -10.06
CA ARG A 56 -2.70 33.59 -9.20
C ARG A 56 -2.27 34.76 -8.31
N ILE A 57 -1.12 34.64 -7.65
CA ILE A 57 -0.60 35.70 -6.78
C ILE A 57 -0.24 36.94 -7.61
N TRP A 58 0.39 36.75 -8.77
CA TRP A 58 0.73 37.87 -9.64
C TRP A 58 -0.49 38.64 -10.12
N ALA A 59 -1.56 37.94 -10.52
CA ALA A 59 -2.84 38.57 -10.88
C ALA A 59 -3.45 39.39 -9.73
N CYS A 60 -3.25 38.96 -8.48
CA CYS A 60 -3.70 39.72 -7.31
C CYS A 60 -2.85 40.97 -7.04
N ILE A 61 -1.53 40.89 -7.23
CA ILE A 61 -0.60 42.01 -6.96
C ILE A 61 -0.67 43.06 -8.08
N ARG A 62 -0.76 42.62 -9.34
CA ARG A 62 -0.72 43.47 -10.53
C ARG A 62 -1.92 43.20 -11.46
N PRO A 63 -3.13 43.63 -11.09
CA PRO A 63 -4.32 43.38 -11.90
C PRO A 63 -4.33 44.08 -13.27
N CYS A 64 -3.46 45.07 -13.49
CA CYS A 64 -3.51 45.95 -14.68
C CYS A 64 -2.19 46.07 -15.47
N LEU A 65 -1.16 45.29 -15.15
CA LEU A 65 0.11 45.32 -15.88
C LEU A 65 0.25 44.07 -16.75
N GLU A 66 0.65 44.26 -18.01
CA GLU A 66 0.98 43.18 -18.96
C GLU A 66 2.34 42.52 -18.67
N GLU A 67 2.91 42.76 -17.49
CA GLU A 67 4.19 42.17 -17.12
C GLU A 67 4.04 40.65 -16.91
N PRO A 68 4.96 39.84 -17.48
CA PRO A 68 4.96 38.40 -17.28
C PRO A 68 5.09 38.01 -15.81
N CYS A 69 4.44 36.92 -15.39
CA CYS A 69 4.51 36.44 -14.00
C CYS A 69 5.92 35.96 -13.59
N GLU A 70 6.82 35.76 -14.55
CA GLU A 70 8.25 35.50 -14.35
C GLU A 70 8.97 36.60 -13.58
N TYR A 71 8.47 37.84 -13.63
CA TYR A 71 9.01 38.94 -12.84
C TYR A 71 8.71 38.78 -11.35
N PHE A 72 7.57 38.17 -11.00
CA PHE A 72 7.23 37.91 -9.62
C PHE A 72 8.14 36.85 -9.03
N LEU A 73 8.18 35.66 -9.62
CA LEU A 73 9.03 34.55 -9.18
C LEU A 73 9.81 34.02 -10.41
N PRO A 74 11.10 34.38 -10.54
CA PRO A 74 11.92 33.95 -11.65
C PRO A 74 12.01 32.42 -11.76
N ARG A 75 11.98 31.92 -13.00
CA ARG A 75 11.94 30.48 -13.27
C ARG A 75 13.11 29.71 -12.67
N HIS A 76 14.32 30.28 -12.67
CA HIS A 76 15.49 29.62 -12.10
C HIS A 76 15.38 29.42 -10.57
N ILE A 77 14.76 30.37 -9.86
CA ILE A 77 14.50 30.26 -8.42
C ILE A 77 13.44 29.18 -8.17
N MET A 78 12.36 29.19 -8.96
CA MET A 78 11.33 28.15 -8.88
C MET A 78 11.92 26.74 -9.11
N ASN A 79 12.79 26.58 -10.11
CA ASN A 79 13.47 25.31 -10.37
C ASN A 79 14.37 24.90 -9.20
N ALA A 80 15.15 25.83 -8.63
CA ALA A 80 15.96 25.56 -7.44
C ALA A 80 15.10 25.11 -6.25
N ILE A 81 13.95 25.76 -6.04
CA ILE A 81 12.97 25.37 -5.02
C ILE A 81 12.46 23.96 -5.26
N VAL A 82 12.05 23.61 -6.49
CA VAL A 82 11.55 22.27 -6.84
C VAL A 82 12.63 21.20 -6.66
N ASP A 83 13.87 21.52 -7.03
CA ASP A 83 14.97 20.57 -6.95
C ASP A 83 15.38 20.24 -5.52
N GLU A 84 15.42 21.26 -4.66
CA GLU A 84 15.86 21.18 -3.26
C GLU A 84 14.68 21.31 -2.27
N VAL A 85 13.46 21.01 -2.71
CA VAL A 85 12.24 21.22 -1.90
C VAL A 85 12.26 20.47 -0.56
N HIS A 86 12.95 19.33 -0.53
CA HIS A 86 13.14 18.49 0.66
C HIS A 86 14.01 19.16 1.74
N VAL A 87 14.65 20.28 1.43
CA VAL A 87 15.44 21.10 2.36
C VAL A 87 14.64 22.31 2.86
N CYS A 88 13.52 22.65 2.20
CA CYS A 88 12.63 23.76 2.54
C CYS A 88 11.68 23.44 3.71
N SER A 89 12.20 22.86 4.79
CA SER A 89 11.43 22.55 6.00
C SER A 89 11.17 23.78 6.89
N SER A 90 11.96 24.84 6.71
CA SER A 90 11.81 26.11 7.42
C SER A 90 11.71 27.27 6.44
N LEU A 91 11.08 28.35 6.90
CA LEU A 91 10.99 29.59 6.12
C LEU A 91 12.38 30.15 5.80
N ASP A 92 13.32 30.09 6.75
CA ASP A 92 14.69 30.58 6.57
C ASP A 92 15.45 29.79 5.49
N ASN A 93 15.24 28.48 5.40
CA ASN A 93 15.81 27.65 4.33
C ASN A 93 15.23 28.04 2.97
N LEU A 94 13.91 28.26 2.89
CA LEU A 94 13.27 28.74 1.67
C LEU A 94 13.82 30.11 1.25
N LYS A 95 13.98 31.05 2.19
CA LYS A 95 14.55 32.38 1.92
C LYS A 95 15.99 32.28 1.40
N THR A 96 16.78 31.38 2.00
CA THR A 96 18.17 31.13 1.59
C THR A 96 18.23 30.52 0.19
N LEU A 97 17.35 29.57 -0.13
CA LEU A 97 17.26 28.94 -1.44
C LEU A 97 16.73 29.90 -2.51
N ALA A 98 15.81 30.78 -2.13
CA ALA A 98 15.27 31.84 -2.97
C ALA A 98 16.09 33.14 -2.92
N ALA A 99 17.39 33.05 -2.61
CA ALA A 99 18.27 34.21 -2.61
C ALA A 99 18.24 34.91 -3.99
N GLY A 100 18.05 36.22 -3.97
CA GLY A 100 17.89 37.04 -5.18
C GLY A 100 16.44 37.24 -5.63
N TRP A 101 15.47 36.61 -4.97
CA TRP A 101 14.05 36.91 -5.17
C TRP A 101 13.68 38.23 -4.47
N GLU A 102 13.40 39.30 -5.22
CA GLU A 102 13.10 40.64 -4.69
C GLU A 102 11.94 40.65 -3.68
N TYR A 103 10.96 39.76 -3.86
CA TYR A 103 9.76 39.70 -3.02
C TYR A 103 9.88 38.71 -1.86
N VAL A 104 11.05 38.12 -1.62
CA VAL A 104 11.25 37.07 -0.62
C VAL A 104 10.79 37.49 0.77
N ASP A 105 11.10 38.70 1.22
CA ASP A 105 10.77 39.11 2.58
C ASP A 105 9.29 39.42 2.79
N THR A 106 8.58 39.81 1.73
CA THR A 106 7.15 40.17 1.81
C THR A 106 6.26 38.97 1.51
N HIS A 107 6.69 38.09 0.61
CA HIS A 107 5.85 37.05 0.04
C HIS A 107 6.30 35.63 0.35
N ALA A 108 7.50 35.34 0.89
CA ALA A 108 7.97 33.96 1.06
C ALA A 108 7.12 33.10 2.01
N GLU A 109 6.36 33.69 2.93
CA GLU A 109 5.46 32.93 3.81
C GLU A 109 4.34 32.22 3.05
N GLN A 110 3.80 32.87 2.00
CA GLN A 110 2.71 32.31 1.20
C GLN A 110 3.11 31.04 0.42
N PRO A 111 4.18 31.02 -0.40
CA PRO A 111 4.66 29.80 -1.04
C PRO A 111 5.20 28.81 0.00
N PHE A 112 5.77 29.25 1.13
CA PHE A 112 6.20 28.31 2.17
C PHE A 112 5.03 27.48 2.72
N ASN A 113 3.93 28.14 3.07
CA ASN A 113 2.72 27.47 3.54
C ASN A 113 2.13 26.54 2.45
N PHE A 114 2.09 27.02 1.21
CA PHE A 114 1.64 26.23 0.07
C PHE A 114 2.51 24.99 -0.17
N LEU A 115 3.84 25.14 -0.14
CA LEU A 115 4.79 24.03 -0.26
C LEU A 115 4.61 23.03 0.87
N THR A 116 4.48 23.50 2.11
CA THR A 116 4.31 22.64 3.28
C THR A 116 3.07 21.76 3.16
N GLU A 117 1.94 22.33 2.69
CA GLU A 117 0.70 21.59 2.44
C GLU A 117 0.90 20.48 1.39
N ILE A 118 1.55 20.80 0.27
CA ILE A 118 1.81 19.84 -0.82
C ILE A 118 2.75 18.72 -0.35
N LEU A 119 3.83 19.08 0.33
CA LEU A 119 4.81 18.12 0.81
C LEU A 119 4.21 17.18 1.87
N THR A 120 3.32 17.69 2.72
CA THR A 120 2.57 16.87 3.68
C THR A 120 1.66 15.88 2.96
N ALA A 121 0.95 16.32 1.92
CA ALA A 121 0.13 15.43 1.10
C ALA A 121 0.98 14.34 0.40
N PHE A 122 2.17 14.69 -0.09
CA PHE A 122 3.10 13.73 -0.68
C PHE A 122 3.67 12.74 0.35
N GLN A 123 3.99 13.18 1.56
CA GLN A 123 4.38 12.28 2.66
C GLN A 123 3.30 11.25 2.98
N GLN A 124 2.03 11.65 2.95
CA GLN A 124 0.92 10.72 3.13
C GLN A 124 0.93 9.65 2.04
N ILE A 125 1.10 10.04 0.77
CA ILE A 125 1.19 9.08 -0.35
C ILE A 125 2.36 8.11 -0.17
N PHE A 126 3.52 8.56 0.30
CA PHE A 126 4.65 7.67 0.59
C PHE A 126 4.33 6.70 1.74
N THR A 127 3.66 7.19 2.78
CA THR A 127 3.24 6.37 3.93
C THR A 127 2.24 5.31 3.49
N ASP A 128 1.26 5.69 2.69
CA ASP A 128 0.23 4.77 2.16
C ASP A 128 0.84 3.72 1.23
N ARG A 129 1.76 4.12 0.33
CA ARG A 129 2.49 3.18 -0.54
C ARG A 129 3.30 2.19 0.28
N ARG A 130 4.03 2.66 1.30
CA ARG A 130 4.82 1.79 2.17
C ARG A 130 3.93 0.85 2.99
N ALA A 131 2.77 1.31 3.45
CA ALA A 131 1.81 0.47 4.17
C ALA A 131 1.16 -0.58 3.25
N ALA A 132 0.95 -0.26 1.97
CA ALA A 132 0.44 -1.22 0.98
C ALA A 132 1.51 -2.22 0.52
N GLU A 133 2.77 -1.79 0.46
CA GLU A 133 3.92 -2.62 0.08
C GLU A 133 4.43 -3.49 1.22
N GLN A 134 4.19 -3.11 2.48
CA GLN A 134 4.35 -4.04 3.58
C GLN A 134 3.17 -5.01 3.52
N PRO A 135 3.35 -6.25 2.99
CA PRO A 135 2.36 -7.28 3.24
C PRO A 135 2.23 -7.31 4.76
N SER A 136 1.01 -7.14 5.27
CA SER A 136 0.69 -7.09 6.68
C SER A 136 1.42 -8.21 7.43
N SER A 137 2.61 -7.89 7.95
CA SER A 137 3.54 -8.82 8.58
C SER A 137 3.19 -9.00 10.06
N ASP A 138 1.96 -8.67 10.45
CA ASP A 138 1.32 -9.00 11.73
C ASP A 138 0.25 -10.07 11.51
N SER A 139 0.61 -11.03 10.68
CA SER A 139 0.19 -12.41 10.82
C SER A 139 1.34 -13.27 10.34
N GLU A 140 2.33 -13.49 11.22
CA GLU A 140 3.00 -14.79 11.29
C GLU A 140 1.96 -15.86 11.67
N VAL A 141 1.00 -16.06 10.78
CA VAL A 141 0.33 -17.34 10.60
C VAL A 141 0.77 -17.73 9.21
N ASP A 142 1.87 -18.48 9.14
CA ASP A 142 2.33 -19.33 8.04
C ASP A 142 1.30 -19.44 6.88
N ASP A 143 1.23 -18.44 5.98
CA ASP A 143 0.56 -18.57 4.68
C ASP A 143 1.50 -19.33 3.74
N GLY A 144 1.94 -20.48 4.23
CA GLY A 144 2.28 -21.62 3.41
C GLY A 144 0.99 -22.17 2.81
N SER A 145 0.44 -21.41 1.85
CA SER A 145 -0.08 -21.86 0.57
C SER A 145 -1.02 -23.05 0.61
N ALA A 146 -2.21 -22.89 0.04
CA ALA A 146 -3.10 -24.01 -0.29
C ALA A 146 -2.38 -25.16 -1.04
N ALA A 147 -1.25 -24.88 -1.73
CA ALA A 147 -0.38 -25.91 -2.30
C ALA A 147 0.34 -26.77 -1.23
N THR A 148 0.82 -26.17 -0.15
CA THR A 148 1.43 -26.88 0.99
C THR A 148 0.40 -27.69 1.76
N GLY A 149 -0.83 -27.18 1.91
CA GLY A 149 -1.94 -27.90 2.57
C GLY A 149 -2.25 -29.24 1.89
N MET A 150 -2.27 -29.23 0.55
CA MET A 150 -2.48 -30.43 -0.25
C MET A 150 -1.35 -31.46 -0.09
N GLU A 151 -0.09 -31.00 -0.11
CA GLU A 151 1.09 -31.84 0.08
C GLU A 151 1.12 -32.48 1.48
N ARG A 152 0.74 -31.72 2.52
CA ARG A 152 0.62 -32.22 3.90
C ARG A 152 -0.36 -33.38 3.99
N LEU A 153 -1.56 -33.26 3.39
CA LEU A 153 -2.54 -34.35 3.36
C LEU A 153 -2.02 -35.60 2.62
N GLN A 154 -1.28 -35.42 1.52
CA GLN A 154 -0.68 -36.54 0.80
C GLN A 154 0.34 -37.32 1.64
N ASN A 155 0.99 -36.70 2.62
CA ASN A 155 1.97 -37.35 3.49
C ASN A 155 1.37 -38.01 4.75
N THR A 156 0.05 -37.89 4.99
CA THR A 156 -0.62 -38.49 6.16
C THR A 156 -1.01 -39.97 5.97
N THR A 157 -1.32 -40.65 7.07
CA THR A 157 -1.76 -42.06 7.06
C THR A 157 -3.26 -42.17 6.77
N VAL A 158 -3.69 -43.30 6.20
CA VAL A 158 -5.11 -43.53 5.85
C VAL A 158 -6.03 -43.49 7.08
N ALA A 159 -5.54 -43.92 8.25
CA ALA A 159 -6.31 -43.88 9.50
C ALA A 159 -6.62 -42.44 9.92
N VAL A 160 -5.63 -41.55 9.84
CA VAL A 160 -5.78 -40.11 10.13
C VAL A 160 -6.72 -39.46 9.11
N LEU A 161 -6.55 -39.75 7.81
CA LEU A 161 -7.46 -39.23 6.78
C LEU A 161 -8.92 -39.64 7.02
N ARG A 162 -9.16 -40.90 7.41
CA ARG A 162 -10.52 -41.38 7.74
C ARG A 162 -11.09 -40.72 8.99
N SER A 163 -10.28 -40.37 9.99
CA SER A 163 -10.77 -39.65 11.17
C SER A 163 -11.23 -38.24 10.80
N PHE A 164 -10.45 -37.51 9.99
CA PHE A 164 -10.87 -36.22 9.43
C PHE A 164 -12.15 -36.32 8.60
N CYS A 165 -12.26 -37.33 7.71
CA CYS A 165 -13.50 -37.53 6.95
C CYS A 165 -14.70 -37.79 7.88
N ARG A 166 -14.54 -38.56 8.96
CA ARG A 166 -15.64 -38.86 9.90
C ARG A 166 -16.14 -37.61 10.61
N GLU A 167 -15.21 -36.75 11.04
CA GLU A 167 -15.51 -35.50 11.73
C GLU A 167 -16.25 -34.50 10.82
N LEU A 168 -15.78 -34.36 9.57
CA LEU A 168 -16.42 -33.53 8.55
C LEU A 168 -17.67 -34.18 7.94
N ARG A 169 -18.11 -35.33 8.46
CA ARG A 169 -19.25 -36.14 7.99
C ARG A 169 -19.17 -36.52 6.51
N LEU A 170 -17.96 -36.70 6.00
CA LEU A 170 -17.66 -37.20 4.66
C LEU A 170 -17.56 -38.74 4.66
N SER A 171 -17.67 -39.35 3.47
CA SER A 171 -17.47 -40.79 3.30
C SER A 171 -16.03 -41.20 3.65
N THR A 172 -15.88 -42.30 4.40
CA THR A 172 -14.57 -42.87 4.80
C THR A 172 -14.11 -44.02 3.90
N THR A 173 -14.89 -44.38 2.87
CA THR A 173 -14.57 -45.46 1.94
C THR A 173 -13.67 -44.97 0.79
N GLY A 174 -12.79 -45.84 0.30
CA GLY A 174 -11.89 -45.53 -0.82
C GLY A 174 -10.41 -45.74 -0.51
N ASN A 175 -9.58 -45.55 -1.54
CA ASN A 175 -8.13 -45.51 -1.43
C ASN A 175 -7.67 -44.15 -0.87
N LYS A 176 -6.38 -44.02 -0.57
CA LYS A 176 -5.79 -42.80 0.02
C LYS A 176 -6.05 -41.56 -0.84
N THR A 177 -5.89 -41.65 -2.16
CA THR A 177 -6.05 -40.50 -3.08
C THR A 177 -7.46 -39.95 -3.05
N ILE A 178 -8.48 -40.83 -3.10
CA ILE A 178 -9.88 -40.42 -3.04
C ILE A 178 -10.22 -39.73 -1.72
N LEU A 179 -9.62 -40.14 -0.60
CA LEU A 179 -9.82 -39.47 0.69
C LEU A 179 -9.21 -38.07 0.71
N VAL A 180 -8.01 -37.90 0.14
CA VAL A 180 -7.34 -36.60 0.03
C VAL A 180 -8.13 -35.65 -0.86
N ASP A 181 -8.59 -36.11 -2.02
CA ASP A 181 -9.35 -35.28 -2.97
C ASP A 181 -10.65 -34.75 -2.33
N ARG A 182 -11.40 -35.61 -1.63
CA ARG A 182 -12.64 -35.19 -0.93
C ARG A 182 -12.38 -34.18 0.17
N LEU A 183 -11.30 -34.36 0.93
CA LEU A 183 -10.94 -33.42 1.99
C LEU A 183 -10.54 -32.08 1.39
N ALA A 184 -9.71 -32.08 0.33
CA ALA A 184 -9.31 -30.86 -0.37
C ALA A 184 -10.52 -30.10 -0.93
N GLU A 185 -11.44 -30.78 -1.61
CA GLU A 185 -12.66 -30.17 -2.15
C GLU A 185 -13.54 -29.59 -1.03
N ASN A 186 -13.64 -30.27 0.12
CA ASN A 186 -14.41 -29.79 1.25
C ASN A 186 -13.77 -28.55 1.91
N PHE A 187 -12.45 -28.52 2.12
CA PHE A 187 -11.75 -27.35 2.67
C PHE A 187 -11.87 -26.13 1.76
N ILE A 188 -11.73 -26.32 0.43
CA ILE A 188 -11.94 -25.26 -0.55
C ILE A 188 -13.40 -24.75 -0.51
N SER A 189 -14.37 -25.66 -0.45
CA SER A 189 -15.80 -25.30 -0.53
C SER A 189 -16.34 -24.65 0.76
N THR A 190 -15.79 -25.02 1.91
CA THR A 190 -16.26 -24.55 3.23
C THR A 190 -15.46 -23.36 3.76
N ALA A 191 -14.38 -22.98 3.07
CA ALA A 191 -13.40 -21.99 3.53
C ALA A 191 -12.85 -22.27 4.94
N VAL A 192 -12.88 -23.55 5.35
CA VAL A 192 -12.27 -24.00 6.60
C VAL A 192 -10.77 -24.11 6.35
N PRO A 193 -9.92 -23.58 7.26
CA PRO A 193 -8.47 -23.67 7.12
C PRO A 193 -8.02 -25.14 7.10
N PHE A 194 -6.96 -25.42 6.32
CA PHE A 194 -6.34 -26.75 6.32
C PHE A 194 -5.76 -27.07 7.70
N PRO A 195 -5.80 -28.35 8.11
CA PRO A 195 -5.26 -28.74 9.40
C PRO A 195 -3.76 -28.47 9.48
N THR A 196 -3.33 -27.95 10.63
CA THR A 196 -1.92 -27.61 10.86
C THR A 196 -1.09 -28.89 11.07
N PRO A 197 0.25 -28.84 10.87
CA PRO A 197 1.12 -30.00 11.11
C PRO A 197 0.99 -30.56 12.52
N ASP A 198 0.79 -29.68 13.51
CA ASP A 198 0.64 -30.04 14.92
C ASP A 198 -0.66 -30.80 15.18
N GLU A 199 -1.78 -30.38 14.61
CA GLU A 199 -3.06 -31.09 14.70
C GLU A 199 -2.98 -32.50 14.08
N ILE A 200 -2.26 -32.63 12.96
CA ILE A 200 -2.02 -33.92 12.31
C ILE A 200 -1.16 -34.82 13.21
N ALA A 201 -0.11 -34.26 13.82
CA ALA A 201 0.79 -34.98 14.72
C ALA A 201 0.06 -35.44 15.99
N GLU A 202 -0.77 -34.58 16.58
CA GLU A 202 -1.58 -34.88 17.75
C GLU A 202 -2.54 -36.05 17.47
N ARG A 203 -3.30 -35.99 16.37
CA ARG A 203 -4.22 -37.07 15.98
C ARG A 203 -3.51 -38.37 15.69
N LYS A 204 -2.34 -38.29 15.07
CA LYS A 204 -1.50 -39.46 14.83
C LYS A 204 -1.07 -40.08 16.18
N SER A 205 -0.68 -39.27 17.15
CA SER A 205 -0.35 -39.71 18.51
C SER A 205 -1.56 -40.37 19.19
N THR A 206 -2.74 -39.74 19.14
CA THR A 206 -3.98 -40.30 19.71
C THR A 206 -4.35 -41.64 19.09
N LEU A 207 -4.23 -41.79 17.77
CA LEU A 207 -4.56 -43.05 17.08
C LEU A 207 -3.59 -44.18 17.42
N MET A 208 -2.31 -43.87 17.66
CA MET A 208 -1.31 -44.87 18.05
C MET A 208 -1.46 -45.30 19.51
N ALA A 209 -1.99 -44.43 20.38
CA ALA A 209 -2.25 -44.77 21.78
C ALA A 209 -3.45 -45.72 21.98
N VAL A 210 -4.34 -45.83 20.99
CA VAL A 210 -5.54 -46.69 21.06
C VAL A 210 -5.26 -48.15 20.66
N ASP A 211 -4.09 -48.41 20.08
CA ASP A 211 -3.64 -49.76 19.70
C ASP A 211 -2.85 -50.46 20.82
N GLU A 212 -3.16 -50.15 22.09
CA GLU A 212 -2.80 -51.03 23.21
C GLU A 212 -3.85 -52.16 23.25
N PRO A 213 -3.51 -53.40 22.84
CA PRO A 213 -4.47 -54.47 22.75
C PRO A 213 -4.94 -54.85 24.16
N GLN A 214 -6.10 -54.32 24.55
CA GLN A 214 -6.93 -54.91 25.58
C GLN A 214 -7.39 -56.27 25.03
N VAL A 215 -6.57 -57.30 25.30
CA VAL A 215 -6.96 -58.70 25.19
C VAL A 215 -8.06 -58.93 26.21
N LEU A 216 -9.31 -58.67 25.81
CA LEU A 216 -10.47 -59.16 26.53
C LEU A 216 -11.44 -59.72 25.51
N GLY A 217 -11.34 -61.04 25.34
CA GLY A 217 -12.29 -61.78 24.55
C GLY A 217 -13.66 -61.66 25.17
N ASP A 218 -14.67 -61.43 24.36
CA ASP A 218 -15.92 -62.13 24.60
C ASP A 218 -16.71 -62.36 23.32
N LYS A 219 -17.21 -63.58 23.22
CA LYS A 219 -17.96 -64.14 22.10
C LYS A 219 -19.44 -63.88 22.33
N THR A 220 -20.07 -62.99 21.59
CA THR A 220 -21.54 -62.98 21.39
C THR A 220 -21.81 -62.25 20.06
N ASN A 221 -22.00 -62.96 18.93
CA ASN A 221 -23.25 -63.60 18.52
C ASN A 221 -24.46 -62.68 18.74
N ILE A 222 -25.00 -62.07 17.67
CA ILE A 222 -26.38 -61.58 17.52
C ILE A 222 -26.57 -60.94 16.11
N PRO A 223 -27.78 -60.98 15.53
CA PRO A 223 -28.01 -61.41 14.15
C PRO A 223 -28.43 -60.29 13.18
N SER A 224 -28.40 -60.60 11.87
CA SER A 224 -29.22 -59.94 10.82
C SER A 224 -30.70 -59.99 11.21
N PRO A 225 -31.63 -59.10 10.77
CA PRO A 225 -31.80 -58.51 9.41
C PRO A 225 -32.48 -57.09 9.51
N PRO A 226 -33.41 -56.58 8.64
CA PRO A 226 -33.79 -56.89 7.27
C PRO A 226 -33.80 -55.68 6.29
N SER A 227 -34.01 -56.04 5.02
CA SER A 227 -34.48 -55.29 3.85
C SER A 227 -35.13 -53.90 4.02
N SER A 228 -34.73 -52.97 3.11
CA SER A 228 -35.46 -51.98 2.27
C SER A 228 -36.94 -51.67 2.59
N PRO A 229 -37.58 -50.51 2.22
CA PRO A 229 -37.28 -49.60 1.09
C PRO A 229 -37.65 -48.09 1.29
N LYS A 230 -37.35 -47.20 0.32
CA LYS A 230 -38.32 -46.34 -0.43
C LYS A 230 -37.69 -45.05 -0.99
N LYS A 231 -37.81 -44.97 -2.32
CA LYS A 231 -37.68 -43.79 -3.17
C LYS A 231 -38.45 -42.59 -2.60
N ARG A 232 -37.86 -41.39 -2.63
CA ARG A 232 -38.62 -40.14 -2.66
C ARG A 232 -38.01 -39.17 -3.67
N LYS A 233 -38.81 -38.96 -4.72
CA LYS A 233 -38.70 -38.03 -5.84
C LYS A 233 -39.04 -36.62 -5.34
N ARG A 234 -38.22 -35.61 -5.68
CA ARG A 234 -38.55 -34.17 -5.66
C ARG A 234 -37.66 -33.53 -6.73
N GLU A 235 -38.15 -33.28 -7.95
CA GLU A 235 -38.87 -32.05 -8.38
C GLU A 235 -38.11 -30.79 -7.97
N ARG A 236 -37.26 -30.26 -8.86
CA ARG A 236 -37.52 -29.07 -9.69
C ARG A 236 -38.15 -27.92 -8.89
N ASN A 237 -37.41 -26.82 -8.75
CA ASN A 237 -37.96 -25.57 -9.24
C ASN A 237 -36.87 -24.59 -9.70
N VAL A 238 -37.06 -24.15 -10.93
CA VAL A 238 -36.38 -23.05 -11.60
C VAL A 238 -37.12 -21.79 -11.18
N PHE A 239 -36.42 -20.75 -10.72
CA PHE A 239 -36.92 -19.39 -10.92
C PHE A 239 -35.77 -18.43 -11.13
N VAL A 240 -35.67 -18.01 -12.39
CA VAL A 240 -34.92 -16.89 -12.91
C VAL A 240 -35.78 -15.64 -12.69
N GLN A 241 -35.20 -14.54 -12.21
CA GLN A 241 -35.52 -13.18 -12.68
C GLN A 241 -34.54 -12.16 -12.09
N ASN A 242 -33.62 -11.71 -12.94
CA ASN A 242 -32.93 -10.43 -12.84
C ASN A 242 -33.77 -9.38 -13.58
N ALA A 243 -33.99 -8.21 -12.97
CA ALA A 243 -34.22 -6.92 -13.64
C ALA A 243 -34.33 -5.79 -12.60
N ASN A 244 -33.25 -5.03 -12.40
CA ASN A 244 -33.18 -3.56 -12.53
C ASN A 244 -31.80 -3.06 -12.16
#